data_AF-A0A3D1UZD7-F1
#
_entry.id   AF-A0A3D1UZD7-F1
#
_cell.length_a   1.000
_cell.length_b   1.000
_cell.length_c   1.000
_cell.angle_alpha   90.00
_cell.angle_beta   90.00
_cell.angle_gamma   90.00
#
_symmetry.space_group_name_H-M   'P 1'
#
loop_
_entity.id
_entity.type
_entity.pdbx_description
1 polymer ?
#
loop_
_entity_poly.entity_id
_entity_poly.type
_entity_poly.pdbx_seq_one_letter_code
_entity_poly.pdbx_strand_id
1 'polypeptide(L)'
;MLQEYQNGVNSKKNQILAIILYPICLIVFAAIALLTFSDSEPEGSFLRRSEFFYIRLIWFEILFSCAWFAGCIGPIGNMLKYRQQTGGGYAVMAATVLNVAVLSMLILFFSLFFPRSRFFDILPIVIQIIIFIACLVKLVCLKYAQAWQMDGLNIIPTTIKTPEQLIAMLLICEQQSIVENNFSVTVKRIKEKIKYSIPQAGKVSSSDAYKDLAILVETFYNKLMDGKYDDISSDISIIEKKIISVIADCKY
;
A
#
# COMPACT_ATOMS: atom_id res chain seq x y z
N MET A 1 -22.83 -18.62 6.07
CA MET A 1 -24.10 -17.85 6.17
C MET A 1 -24.44 -17.38 7.58
N LEU A 2 -24.90 -18.22 8.54
CA LEU A 2 -25.27 -17.74 9.89
C LEU A 2 -24.09 -17.15 10.70
N GLN A 3 -22.92 -17.77 10.60
CA GLN A 3 -21.70 -17.34 11.29
C GLN A 3 -21.11 -16.04 10.70
N GLU A 4 -21.22 -15.84 9.38
CA GLU A 4 -20.85 -14.59 8.70
C GLU A 4 -21.81 -13.44 9.04
N TYR A 5 -23.11 -13.74 9.15
CA TYR A 5 -24.12 -12.76 9.56
C TYR A 5 -23.92 -12.33 11.02
N GLN A 6 -23.63 -13.27 11.93
CA GLN A 6 -23.30 -12.96 13.33
C GLN A 6 -22.00 -12.14 13.46
N ASN A 7 -20.97 -12.45 12.67
CA ASN A 7 -19.74 -11.65 12.63
C ASN A 7 -19.98 -10.23 12.10
N GLY A 8 -20.83 -10.07 11.09
CA GLY A 8 -21.21 -8.77 10.54
C GLY A 8 -22.03 -7.91 11.52
N VAL A 9 -22.95 -8.51 12.28
CA VAL A 9 -23.78 -7.82 13.27
C VAL A 9 -22.96 -7.40 14.50
N ASN A 10 -22.06 -8.26 14.98
CA ASN A 10 -21.16 -7.92 16.10
C ASN A 10 -20.15 -6.83 15.71
N SER A 11 -19.67 -6.83 14.47
CA SER A 11 -18.77 -5.78 13.96
C SER A 11 -19.45 -4.39 13.95
N LYS A 12 -20.69 -4.29 13.48
CA LYS A 12 -21.45 -3.03 13.47
C LYS A 12 -21.73 -2.50 14.88
N LYS A 13 -22.10 -3.38 15.82
CA LYS A 13 -22.31 -2.98 17.22
C LYS A 13 -21.05 -2.42 17.86
N ASN A 14 -19.89 -3.04 17.61
CA ASN A 14 -18.60 -2.57 18.14
C ASN A 14 -18.19 -1.21 17.56
N GLN A 15 -18.51 -0.94 16.28
CA GLN A 15 -18.25 0.37 15.66
C GLN A 15 -19.12 1.48 16.27
N ILE A 16 -20.42 1.23 16.46
CA ILE A 16 -21.34 2.19 17.08
C ILE A 16 -20.88 2.49 18.52
N LEU A 17 -20.49 1.46 19.28
CA LEU A 17 -19.97 1.64 20.63
C LEU A 17 -18.68 2.47 20.64
N ALA A 18 -17.75 2.24 19.72
CA ALA A 18 -16.54 3.05 19.59
C ALA A 18 -16.82 4.53 19.24
N ILE A 19 -17.83 4.80 18.41
CA ILE A 19 -18.22 6.17 18.07
C ILE A 19 -18.86 6.88 19.26
N ILE A 20 -19.67 6.18 20.06
CA ILE A 20 -20.33 6.74 21.26
C ILE A 20 -19.32 6.95 22.40
N LEU A 21 -18.35 6.05 22.55
CA LEU A 21 -17.36 6.11 23.62
C LEU A 21 -16.37 7.27 23.44
N TYR A 22 -16.07 7.65 22.20
CA TYR A 22 -15.17 8.75 21.85
C TYR A 22 -15.55 10.10 22.52
N PRO A 23 -16.75 10.68 22.31
CA PRO A 23 -17.11 11.96 22.95
C PRO A 23 -17.18 11.85 24.47
N ILE A 24 -17.54 10.68 25.01
CA ILE A 24 -17.53 10.45 26.47
C ILE A 24 -16.10 10.58 27.01
N CYS A 25 -15.12 9.96 26.33
CA CYS A 25 -13.71 10.08 26.70
C CYS A 25 -13.21 11.53 26.66
N LEU A 26 -13.54 12.29 25.60
CA LEU A 26 -13.16 13.72 25.51
C LEU A 26 -13.70 14.53 26.70
N ILE A 27 -14.99 14.34 27.04
CA ILE A 27 -15.62 15.06 28.14
C ILE A 27 -14.99 14.67 29.48
N VAL A 28 -14.71 13.38 29.68
CA VAL A 28 -14.09 12.86 30.90
C VAL A 28 -12.66 13.38 31.06
N PHE A 29 -11.84 13.40 30.00
CA PHE A 29 -10.48 13.94 30.07
C PHE A 29 -10.47 15.44 30.37
N ALA A 30 -11.31 16.22 29.69
CA ALA A 30 -11.47 17.63 29.98
C ALA A 30 -11.92 17.88 31.42
N ALA A 31 -12.89 17.10 31.92
CA ALA A 31 -13.36 17.21 33.30
C ALA A 31 -12.26 16.87 34.32
N ILE A 32 -11.53 15.76 34.12
CA ILE A 32 -10.42 15.36 34.99
C ILE A 32 -9.34 16.46 35.01
N ALA A 33 -8.96 16.99 33.85
CA ALA A 33 -7.95 18.04 33.77
C ALA A 33 -8.39 19.31 34.50
N LEU A 34 -9.64 19.74 34.34
CA LEU A 34 -10.17 20.93 35.01
C LEU A 34 -10.32 20.76 36.52
N LEU A 35 -10.64 19.55 36.99
CA LEU A 35 -10.75 19.24 38.43
C LEU A 35 -9.39 19.05 39.10
N THR A 36 -8.41 18.51 38.38
CA THR A 36 -7.08 18.20 38.92
C THR A 36 -6.19 19.44 38.97
N PHE A 37 -6.33 20.36 38.00
CA PHE A 37 -5.56 21.60 37.97
C PHE A 37 -6.42 22.81 38.35
N SER A 38 -5.96 23.61 39.31
CA SER A 38 -6.69 24.78 39.82
C SER A 38 -5.90 26.09 39.67
N ASP A 39 -6.60 27.21 39.50
CA ASP A 39 -6.00 28.55 39.50
C ASP A 39 -5.69 29.06 40.92
N SER A 40 -6.33 28.47 41.95
CA SER A 40 -6.20 28.87 43.36
C SER A 40 -4.96 28.31 44.07
N GLU A 41 -4.16 27.51 43.37
CA GLU A 41 -2.97 26.85 43.91
C GLU A 41 -1.78 27.83 44.05
N PRO A 42 -0.92 27.66 45.07
CA PRO A 42 0.22 28.55 45.30
C PRO A 42 1.20 28.58 44.12
N GLU A 43 1.91 29.71 43.97
CA GLU A 43 2.93 29.88 42.94
C GLU A 43 4.04 28.83 43.12
N GLY A 44 4.24 27.98 42.10
CA GLY A 44 5.15 26.85 42.14
C GLY A 44 4.50 25.49 42.43
N SER A 45 3.21 25.43 42.79
CA SER A 45 2.46 24.17 42.90
C SER A 45 2.35 23.47 41.55
N PHE A 46 2.61 22.17 41.54
CA PHE A 46 2.47 21.30 40.38
C PHE A 46 1.03 21.29 39.83
N LEU A 47 0.03 21.49 40.69
CA LEU A 47 -1.39 21.44 40.34
C LEU A 47 -1.96 22.80 39.91
N ARG A 48 -1.15 23.87 39.92
CA ARG A 48 -1.63 25.17 39.44
C ARG A 48 -1.90 25.11 37.93
N ARG A 49 -2.85 25.83 37.37
CA ARG A 49 -2.91 25.95 35.89
C ARG A 49 -1.76 26.82 35.38
N SER A 50 -1.07 26.38 34.33
CA SER A 50 -0.07 27.22 33.64
C SER A 50 -0.76 28.16 32.64
N GLU A 51 -0.05 29.21 32.19
CA GLU A 51 -0.55 30.15 31.17
C GLU A 51 -1.00 29.43 29.88
N PHE A 52 -0.39 28.27 29.58
CA PHE A 52 -0.68 27.46 28.39
C PHE A 52 -1.59 26.25 28.68
N PHE A 53 -2.22 26.16 29.86
CA PHE A 53 -3.02 25.00 30.26
C PHE A 53 -4.11 24.65 29.25
N TYR A 54 -4.94 25.63 28.85
CA TYR A 54 -6.03 25.41 27.90
C TYR A 54 -5.53 25.00 26.51
N ILE A 55 -4.41 25.56 26.06
CA ILE A 55 -3.79 25.20 24.78
C ILE A 55 -3.32 23.74 24.82
N ARG A 56 -2.67 23.33 25.92
CA ARG A 56 -2.25 21.94 26.11
C ARG A 56 -3.42 20.97 26.23
N LEU A 57 -4.50 21.37 26.88
CA LEU A 57 -5.70 20.56 27.00
C LEU A 57 -6.34 20.32 25.62
N ILE A 58 -6.57 21.38 24.85
CA ILE A 58 -7.10 21.28 23.48
C ILE A 58 -6.16 20.43 22.61
N TRP A 59 -4.86 20.64 22.73
CA TRP A 59 -3.88 19.88 21.97
C TRP A 59 -3.86 18.39 22.34
N PHE A 60 -3.98 18.06 23.63
CA PHE A 60 -4.13 16.68 24.10
C PHE A 60 -5.39 16.03 23.50
N GLU A 61 -6.52 16.73 23.47
CA GLU A 61 -7.76 16.20 22.86
C GLU A 61 -7.57 15.94 21.35
N ILE A 62 -6.84 16.81 20.64
CA ILE A 62 -6.50 16.60 19.23
C ILE A 62 -5.63 15.34 19.07
N LEU A 63 -4.60 15.17 19.92
CA LEU A 63 -3.75 13.97 19.89
C LEU A 63 -4.53 12.70 20.21
N PHE A 64 -5.43 12.75 21.18
CA PHE A 64 -6.31 11.65 21.54
C PHE A 64 -7.22 11.28 20.38
N SER A 65 -7.80 12.27 19.72
CA SER A 65 -8.61 12.08 18.52
C SER A 65 -7.81 11.40 17.41
N CYS A 66 -6.61 11.89 17.11
CA CYS A 66 -5.72 11.28 16.12
C CYS A 66 -5.39 9.82 16.47
N ALA A 67 -5.06 9.52 17.73
CA ALA A 67 -4.77 8.16 18.18
C ALA A 67 -6.01 7.25 18.13
N TRP A 68 -7.18 7.76 18.53
CA TRP A 68 -8.45 7.04 18.55
C TRP A 68 -8.83 6.59 17.13
N PHE A 69 -8.85 7.52 16.18
CA PHE A 69 -9.20 7.21 14.80
C PHE A 69 -8.11 6.37 14.12
N ALA A 70 -6.83 6.62 14.38
CA ALA A 70 -5.75 5.76 13.87
C ALA A 70 -5.85 4.31 14.39
N GLY A 71 -6.21 4.12 15.67
CA GLY A 71 -6.45 2.80 16.25
C GLY A 71 -7.71 2.12 15.70
N CYS A 72 -8.78 2.89 15.45
CA CYS A 72 -10.03 2.40 14.85
C CYS A 72 -9.89 2.00 13.37
N ILE A 73 -8.81 2.42 12.69
CA ILE A 73 -8.52 1.99 11.30
C ILE A 73 -8.02 0.54 11.25
N GLY A 74 -7.44 -0.02 12.31
CA GLY A 74 -7.03 -1.44 12.36
C GLY A 74 -8.20 -2.43 12.10
N PRO A 75 -9.36 -2.27 12.76
CA PRO A 75 -10.59 -2.99 12.45
C PRO A 75 -11.14 -2.76 11.02
N ILE A 76 -10.98 -1.55 10.46
CA ILE A 76 -11.36 -1.23 9.06
C ILE A 76 -10.40 -1.90 8.07
N GLY A 77 -9.12 -2.04 8.44
CA GLY A 77 -8.11 -2.79 7.70
C GLY A 77 -8.45 -4.28 7.54
N ASN A 78 -9.14 -4.88 8.51
CA ASN A 78 -9.68 -6.24 8.37
C ASN A 78 -10.83 -6.33 7.36
N MET A 79 -11.57 -5.25 7.08
CA MET A 79 -12.52 -5.21 5.95
C MET A 79 -11.79 -5.01 4.61
N LEU A 80 -10.65 -4.30 4.61
CA LEU A 80 -9.79 -4.14 3.44
C LEU A 80 -8.90 -5.35 3.15
N LYS A 81 -8.85 -6.39 4.01
CA LYS A 81 -8.17 -7.67 3.71
C LYS A 81 -8.69 -8.35 2.44
N TYR A 82 -9.89 -7.98 1.97
CA TYR A 82 -10.42 -8.42 0.67
C TYR A 82 -9.91 -7.59 -0.53
N ARG A 83 -9.12 -6.52 -0.31
CA ARG A 83 -8.39 -5.74 -1.32
C ARG A 83 -6.89 -5.72 -0.97
N GLN A 84 -6.19 -6.79 -1.36
CA GLN A 84 -4.82 -7.12 -0.95
C GLN A 84 -3.72 -6.08 -1.22
N GLN A 85 -3.95 -5.03 -2.03
CA GLN A 85 -2.91 -4.06 -2.38
C GLN A 85 -3.13 -2.64 -1.83
N THR A 86 -4.39 -2.20 -1.68
CA THR A 86 -4.69 -0.87 -1.12
C THR A 86 -4.74 -0.88 0.42
N GLY A 87 -5.13 -2.01 1.03
CA GLY A 87 -5.29 -2.12 2.49
C GLY A 87 -4.00 -1.96 3.30
N GLY A 88 -2.87 -2.48 2.79
CA GLY A 88 -1.57 -2.38 3.47
C GLY A 88 -1.07 -0.94 3.63
N GLY A 89 -1.32 -0.10 2.61
CA GLY A 89 -0.93 1.30 2.63
C GLY A 89 -1.64 2.11 3.72
N TYR A 90 -2.95 1.92 3.85
CA TYR A 90 -3.74 2.58 4.90
C TYR A 90 -3.36 2.11 6.31
N ALA A 91 -3.04 0.82 6.48
CA ALA A 91 -2.57 0.28 7.76
C ALA A 91 -1.24 0.92 8.21
N VAL A 92 -0.29 1.09 7.29
CA VAL A 92 1.00 1.75 7.58
C VAL A 92 0.83 3.23 7.89
N MET A 93 -0.07 3.93 7.20
CA MET A 93 -0.41 5.33 7.50
C MET A 93 -1.02 5.45 8.90
N ALA A 94 -2.01 4.61 9.23
CA ALA A 94 -2.65 4.58 10.54
C ALA A 94 -1.64 4.26 11.66
N ALA A 95 -0.79 3.24 11.49
CA ALA A 95 0.25 2.90 12.47
C ALA A 95 1.26 4.05 12.68
N THR A 96 1.63 4.75 11.60
CA THR A 96 2.55 5.89 11.69
C THR A 96 1.91 7.05 12.46
N VAL A 97 0.66 7.40 12.17
CA VAL A 97 -0.08 8.45 12.89
C VAL A 97 -0.28 8.06 14.36
N LEU A 98 -0.60 6.80 14.65
CA LEU A 98 -0.75 6.30 16.02
C LEU A 98 0.55 6.44 16.82
N ASN A 99 1.67 6.00 16.26
CA ASN A 99 2.97 6.09 16.93
C ASN A 99 3.36 7.55 17.24
N VAL A 100 3.10 8.46 16.29
CA VAL A 100 3.36 9.90 16.47
C VAL A 100 2.46 10.50 17.54
N ALA A 101 1.18 10.13 17.56
CA ALA A 101 0.23 10.61 18.56
C ALA A 101 0.60 10.12 19.97
N VAL A 102 0.94 8.82 20.12
CA VAL A 102 1.38 8.24 21.41
C VAL A 102 2.67 8.88 21.90
N LEU A 103 3.68 9.04 21.02
CA LEU A 103 4.93 9.70 21.36
C LEU A 103 4.69 11.16 21.81
N SER A 104 3.81 11.87 21.11
CA SER A 104 3.44 13.25 21.46
C SER A 104 2.73 13.35 22.80
N MET A 105 1.83 12.41 23.12
CA MET A 105 1.21 12.32 24.44
C MET A 105 2.22 12.04 25.56
N LEU A 106 3.18 11.14 25.33
CA LEU A 106 4.25 10.88 26.30
C LEU A 106 5.08 12.13 26.57
N ILE A 107 5.42 12.89 25.52
CA ILE A 107 6.14 14.17 25.66
C ILE A 107 5.31 15.18 26.46
N LEU A 108 4.00 15.30 26.22
CA LEU A 108 3.13 16.14 27.06
C LEU A 108 3.14 15.67 28.51
N PHE A 109 3.01 14.36 28.75
CA PHE A 109 2.99 13.79 30.09
C PHE A 109 4.29 14.08 30.86
N PHE A 110 5.45 13.81 30.24
CA PHE A 110 6.75 14.13 30.85
C PHE A 110 6.92 15.64 31.06
N SER A 111 6.35 16.47 30.18
CA SER A 111 6.44 17.92 30.32
C SER A 111 5.72 18.48 31.55
N LEU A 112 4.75 17.75 32.11
CA LEU A 112 4.08 18.16 33.33
C LEU A 112 5.05 18.20 34.52
N PHE A 113 6.09 17.36 34.52
CA PHE A 113 7.07 17.26 35.60
C PHE A 113 8.24 18.25 35.48
N PHE A 114 8.31 19.05 34.42
CA PHE A 114 9.36 20.05 34.27
C PHE A 114 9.09 21.31 35.10
N PRO A 115 10.16 22.03 35.51
CA PRO A 115 10.00 23.29 36.22
C PRO A 115 9.26 24.30 35.36
N ARG A 116 8.39 25.09 36.01
CA ARG A 116 7.53 26.08 35.36
C ARG A 116 8.32 27.32 34.94
N SER A 117 9.03 27.19 33.84
CA SER A 117 9.64 28.30 33.11
C SER A 117 9.04 28.38 31.71
N ARG A 118 8.98 29.59 31.14
CA ARG A 118 8.50 29.80 29.76
C ARG A 118 9.20 28.89 28.75
N PHE A 119 10.48 28.59 28.97
CA PHE A 119 11.25 27.71 28.09
C PHE A 119 10.76 26.27 28.14
N PHE A 120 10.65 25.68 29.34
CA PHE A 120 10.16 24.30 29.51
C PHE A 120 8.67 24.18 29.16
N ASP A 121 7.94 25.29 29.17
CA ASP A 121 6.54 25.27 28.78
C ASP A 121 6.31 25.23 27.26
N ILE A 122 7.20 25.84 26.48
CA ILE A 122 7.12 25.92 25.01
C ILE A 122 7.82 24.73 24.34
N LEU A 123 8.92 24.24 24.94
CA LEU A 123 9.74 23.16 24.39
C LEU A 123 8.95 21.91 23.94
N PRO A 124 7.99 21.37 24.72
CA PRO A 124 7.22 20.18 24.32
C PRO A 124 6.40 20.41 23.05
N ILE A 125 5.81 21.61 22.91
CA ILE A 125 4.99 22.00 21.76
C ILE A 125 5.87 22.06 20.50
N VAL A 126 7.06 22.67 20.60
CA VAL A 126 8.00 22.77 19.48
C VAL A 126 8.47 21.38 19.03
N ILE A 127 8.83 20.50 19.98
CA ILE A 127 9.23 19.12 19.66
C ILE A 127 8.09 18.38 18.95
N GLN A 128 6.85 18.54 19.42
CA GLN A 128 5.68 17.91 18.79
C GLN A 128 5.45 18.42 17.36
N ILE A 129 5.57 19.73 17.12
CA ILE A 129 5.47 20.29 15.76
C ILE A 129 6.51 19.64 14.82
N ILE A 130 7.75 19.48 15.27
CA ILE A 130 8.81 18.84 14.48
C ILE A 130 8.45 17.38 14.17
N ILE A 131 7.95 16.62 15.16
CA ILE A 131 7.54 15.23 14.96
C ILE A 131 6.38 15.14 13.95
N PHE A 132 5.41 16.06 14.02
CA PHE A 132 4.30 16.11 13.06
C PHE A 132 4.77 16.44 11.64
N ILE A 133 5.71 17.37 11.48
CA ILE A 133 6.30 17.68 10.17
C ILE A 133 7.02 16.45 9.61
N ALA A 134 7.83 15.76 10.43
CA ALA A 134 8.49 14.53 10.01
C ALA A 134 7.49 13.43 9.61
N CYS A 135 6.36 13.33 10.33
CA CYS A 135 5.27 12.43 9.97
C CYS A 135 4.65 12.78 8.60
N LEU A 136 4.39 14.06 8.33
CA LEU A 136 3.86 14.51 7.04
C LEU A 136 4.81 14.16 5.90
N VAL A 137 6.11 14.43 6.05
CA VAL A 137 7.13 14.07 5.06
C VAL A 137 7.12 12.55 4.81
N LYS A 138 7.08 11.75 5.88
CA LYS A 138 7.03 10.29 5.76
C LYS A 138 5.77 9.80 5.03
N LEU A 139 4.61 10.39 5.30
CA LEU A 139 3.36 10.05 4.62
C LEU A 139 3.42 10.40 3.13
N VAL A 140 3.99 11.55 2.77
CA VAL A 140 4.22 11.95 1.38
C VAL A 140 5.17 10.97 0.69
N CYS A 141 6.32 10.65 1.30
CA CYS A 141 7.26 9.66 0.76
C CYS A 141 6.61 8.28 0.57
N LEU A 142 5.76 7.85 1.51
CA LEU A 142 5.04 6.57 1.40
C LEU A 142 4.09 6.55 0.19
N LYS A 143 3.42 7.66 -0.12
CA LYS A 143 2.56 7.77 -1.31
C LYS A 143 3.35 7.64 -2.61
N TYR A 144 4.51 8.28 -2.70
CA TYR A 144 5.40 8.12 -3.85
C TYR A 144 5.95 6.69 -3.97
N ALA A 145 6.38 6.10 -2.85
CA ALA A 145 6.84 4.71 -2.83
C ALA A 145 5.74 3.72 -3.26
N GLN A 146 4.49 3.96 -2.85
CA GLN A 146 3.33 3.17 -3.30
C GLN A 146 3.11 3.30 -4.80
N ALA A 147 3.19 4.52 -5.37
CA ALA A 147 3.05 4.73 -6.81
C ALA A 147 4.12 3.93 -7.57
N TRP A 148 5.38 3.99 -7.13
CA TRP A 148 6.47 3.24 -7.77
C TRP A 148 6.32 1.73 -7.64
N GLN A 149 5.76 1.23 -6.54
CA GLN A 149 5.44 -0.20 -6.40
C GLN A 149 4.29 -0.62 -7.32
N MET A 150 3.27 0.23 -7.50
CA MET A 150 2.13 -0.04 -8.38
C MET A 150 2.51 0.06 -9.87
N ASP A 151 3.47 0.89 -10.23
CA ASP A 151 3.99 0.97 -11.61
C ASP A 151 4.61 -0.37 -12.08
N GLY A 152 5.18 -1.14 -11.15
CA GLY A 152 5.65 -2.51 -11.40
C GLY A 152 4.54 -3.57 -11.45
N LEU A 153 3.30 -3.18 -11.15
CA LEU A 153 2.17 -4.09 -10.88
C LEU A 153 0.94 -3.76 -11.73
N ASN A 154 1.07 -2.85 -12.71
CA ASN A 154 -0.02 -2.48 -13.60
C ASN A 154 -0.61 -3.74 -14.26
N ILE A 155 -1.87 -3.97 -13.92
CA ILE A 155 -2.70 -5.11 -14.30
C ILE A 155 -2.69 -5.17 -15.83
N ILE A 156 -2.02 -6.19 -16.38
CA ILE A 156 -2.14 -6.52 -17.79
C ILE A 156 -3.64 -6.78 -18.03
N PRO A 157 -4.30 -6.04 -18.95
CA PRO A 157 -5.69 -6.31 -19.30
C PRO A 157 -5.85 -7.81 -19.59
N THR A 158 -6.89 -8.45 -19.05
CA THR A 158 -7.13 -9.90 -19.21
C THR A 158 -7.21 -10.37 -20.67
N THR A 159 -7.33 -9.42 -21.61
CA THR A 159 -7.30 -9.63 -23.06
C THR A 159 -5.90 -9.87 -23.62
N ILE A 160 -4.83 -9.48 -22.93
CA ILE A 160 -3.45 -9.63 -23.40
C ILE A 160 -2.77 -10.72 -22.56
N LYS A 161 -2.27 -11.78 -23.21
CA LYS A 161 -1.56 -12.88 -22.54
C LYS A 161 -0.30 -12.37 -21.85
N THR A 162 -0.01 -12.87 -20.66
CA THR A 162 1.22 -12.49 -19.92
C THR A 162 2.46 -13.18 -20.52
N PRO A 163 3.68 -12.66 -20.28
CA PRO A 163 4.90 -13.31 -20.76
C PRO A 163 5.02 -14.77 -20.30
N GLU A 164 4.56 -15.08 -19.08
CA GLU A 164 4.50 -16.44 -18.54
C GLU A 164 3.53 -17.33 -19.31
N GLN A 165 2.37 -16.81 -19.72
CA GLN A 165 1.40 -17.54 -20.53
C GLN A 165 1.94 -17.80 -21.94
N LEU A 166 2.65 -16.85 -22.54
CA LEU A 166 3.33 -17.04 -23.83
C LEU A 166 4.42 -18.11 -23.76
N ILE A 167 5.21 -18.10 -22.67
CA ILE A 167 6.22 -19.15 -22.40
C ILE A 167 5.57 -20.52 -22.28
N ALA A 168 4.43 -20.62 -21.58
CA ALA A 168 3.71 -21.88 -21.43
C ALA A 168 3.18 -22.40 -22.79
N MET A 169 2.61 -21.53 -23.63
CA MET A 169 2.17 -21.88 -24.97
C MET A 169 3.33 -22.39 -25.84
N LEU A 170 4.47 -21.70 -25.82
CA LEU A 170 5.65 -22.11 -26.58
C LEU A 170 6.27 -23.42 -26.08
N LEU A 171 6.17 -23.71 -24.78
CA LEU A 171 6.61 -24.98 -24.20
C LEU A 171 5.74 -26.14 -24.70
N ILE A 172 4.44 -25.93 -24.83
CA ILE A 172 3.53 -26.93 -25.43
C ILE A 172 3.87 -27.14 -26.91
N CYS A 173 4.15 -26.06 -27.67
CA CYS A 173 4.58 -26.16 -29.06
C CYS A 173 5.91 -26.93 -29.21
N GLU A 174 6.88 -26.72 -28.31
CA GLU A 174 8.18 -27.42 -28.31
C GLU A 174 8.04 -28.93 -28.18
N GLN A 175 7.02 -29.41 -27.47
CA GLN A 175 6.75 -30.83 -27.24
C GLN A 175 6.01 -31.51 -28.41
N GLN A 176 5.59 -30.77 -29.44
CA GLN A 176 4.98 -31.38 -30.62
C GLN A 176 6.04 -32.01 -31.52
N SER A 177 5.80 -33.23 -32.00
CA SER A 177 6.75 -34.04 -32.77
C SER A 177 7.35 -33.33 -33.99
N ILE A 178 6.59 -32.48 -34.66
CA ILE A 178 7.03 -31.72 -35.84
C ILE A 178 8.02 -30.60 -35.46
N VAL A 179 7.81 -29.98 -34.30
CA VAL A 179 8.70 -28.94 -33.76
C VAL A 179 9.91 -29.58 -33.10
N GLU A 180 9.73 -30.65 -32.33
CA GLU A 180 10.79 -31.39 -31.65
C GLU A 180 11.90 -31.83 -32.63
N ASN A 181 11.51 -32.32 -33.80
CA ASN A 181 12.44 -32.85 -34.80
C ASN A 181 13.19 -31.78 -35.60
N ASN A 182 12.54 -30.64 -35.92
CA ASN A 182 13.06 -29.70 -36.91
C ASN A 182 13.32 -28.28 -36.37
N PHE A 183 12.64 -27.86 -35.29
CA PHE A 183 12.59 -26.46 -34.86
C PHE A 183 12.79 -26.25 -33.34
N SER A 184 13.02 -27.33 -32.58
CA SER A 184 13.15 -27.33 -31.12
C SER A 184 14.15 -26.29 -30.60
N VAL A 185 15.33 -26.22 -31.22
CA VAL A 185 16.39 -25.27 -30.84
C VAL A 185 15.93 -23.81 -31.00
N THR A 186 15.19 -23.52 -32.07
CA THR A 186 14.73 -22.16 -32.39
C THR A 186 13.59 -21.74 -31.47
N VAL A 187 12.62 -22.63 -31.21
CA VAL A 187 11.52 -22.37 -30.27
C VAL A 187 12.05 -22.20 -28.84
N LYS A 188 13.03 -23.01 -28.43
CA LYS A 188 13.70 -22.85 -27.13
C LYS A 188 14.40 -21.50 -27.00
N ARG A 189 15.08 -21.03 -28.04
CA ARG A 189 15.70 -19.69 -28.06
C ARG A 189 14.68 -18.57 -27.94
N ILE A 190 13.54 -18.66 -28.64
CA ILE A 190 12.43 -17.71 -28.55
C ILE A 190 11.90 -17.65 -27.12
N LYS A 191 11.64 -18.82 -26.52
CA LYS A 191 11.20 -18.95 -25.12
C LYS A 191 12.17 -18.29 -24.14
N GLU A 192 13.47 -18.54 -24.29
CA GLU A 192 14.50 -17.93 -23.43
C GLU A 192 14.58 -16.41 -23.62
N LYS A 193 14.49 -15.91 -24.87
CA LYS A 193 14.43 -14.46 -25.13
C LYS A 193 13.22 -13.81 -24.46
N ILE A 194 12.04 -14.43 -24.53
CA ILE A 194 10.85 -13.92 -23.83
C ILE A 194 11.06 -13.92 -22.31
N LYS A 195 11.60 -15.02 -21.76
CA LYS A 195 11.81 -15.16 -20.31
C LYS A 195 12.81 -14.16 -19.73
N TYR A 196 13.91 -13.90 -20.43
CA TYR A 196 15.03 -13.12 -19.91
C TYR A 196 15.09 -11.69 -20.45
N SER A 197 14.49 -11.40 -21.60
CA SER A 197 14.61 -10.09 -22.26
C SER A 197 13.34 -9.25 -22.23
N ILE A 198 12.17 -9.83 -21.94
CA ILE A 198 10.93 -9.09 -21.79
C ILE A 198 10.65 -8.92 -20.28
N PRO A 199 10.57 -7.68 -19.77
CA PRO A 199 10.29 -7.45 -18.36
C PRO A 199 8.92 -8.03 -17.99
N GLN A 200 8.82 -8.67 -16.83
CA GLN A 200 7.58 -9.32 -16.39
C GLN A 200 6.49 -8.32 -15.93
N ALA A 201 6.79 -7.01 -15.95
CA ALA A 201 6.02 -5.98 -15.26
C ALA A 201 5.69 -4.75 -16.13
N GLY A 202 4.43 -4.31 -16.04
CA GLY A 202 3.95 -2.92 -16.17
C GLY A 202 3.92 -2.28 -17.56
N LYS A 203 5.07 -2.15 -18.24
CA LYS A 203 5.18 -1.44 -19.54
C LYS A 203 4.80 -2.31 -20.74
N VAL A 204 4.70 -3.61 -20.53
CA VAL A 204 4.53 -4.58 -21.61
C VAL A 204 3.09 -4.59 -22.15
N SER A 205 2.08 -4.36 -21.31
CA SER A 205 0.68 -4.24 -21.75
C SER A 205 0.37 -2.98 -22.55
N SER A 206 1.17 -1.91 -22.39
CA SER A 206 1.05 -0.68 -23.17
C SER A 206 1.82 -0.72 -24.49
N SER A 207 2.76 -1.65 -24.67
CA SER A 207 3.51 -1.78 -25.92
C SER A 207 2.66 -2.48 -26.97
N ASP A 208 2.35 -1.77 -28.06
CA ASP A 208 1.66 -2.37 -29.20
C ASP A 208 2.51 -3.46 -29.86
N ALA A 209 3.83 -3.31 -29.86
CA ALA A 209 4.75 -4.35 -30.34
C ALA A 209 4.63 -5.66 -29.54
N TYR A 210 4.39 -5.58 -28.23
CA TYR A 210 4.15 -6.76 -27.41
C TYR A 210 2.79 -7.40 -27.68
N LYS A 211 1.73 -6.59 -27.85
CA LYS A 211 0.39 -7.11 -28.20
C LYS A 211 0.45 -7.90 -29.51
N ASP A 212 1.12 -7.36 -30.51
CA ASP A 212 1.35 -8.05 -31.78
C ASP A 212 2.13 -9.37 -31.58
N LEU A 213 3.18 -9.35 -30.75
CA LEU A 213 3.94 -10.56 -30.43
C LEU A 213 3.06 -11.63 -29.77
N ALA A 214 2.19 -11.23 -28.83
CA ALA A 214 1.28 -12.14 -28.16
C ALA A 214 0.29 -12.78 -29.15
N ILE A 215 -0.26 -11.99 -30.07
CA ILE A 215 -1.15 -12.49 -31.14
C ILE A 215 -0.41 -13.47 -32.06
N LEU A 216 0.84 -13.17 -32.43
CA LEU A 216 1.64 -14.05 -33.29
C LEU A 216 1.93 -15.41 -32.63
N VAL A 217 2.30 -15.40 -31.35
CA VAL A 217 2.54 -16.64 -30.59
C VAL A 217 1.26 -17.44 -30.40
N GLU A 218 0.14 -16.77 -30.11
CA GLU A 218 -1.18 -17.43 -29.98
C GLU A 218 -1.65 -18.03 -31.31
N THR A 219 -1.46 -17.31 -32.41
CA THR A 219 -1.79 -17.79 -33.76
C THR A 219 -0.93 -19.00 -34.13
N PHE A 220 0.37 -18.95 -33.83
CA PHE A 220 1.28 -20.08 -34.04
C PHE A 220 0.88 -21.31 -33.21
N TYR A 221 0.56 -21.11 -31.94
CA TYR A 221 0.05 -22.14 -31.04
C TYR A 221 -1.23 -22.79 -31.60
N ASN A 222 -2.22 -21.98 -31.98
CA ASN A 222 -3.49 -22.48 -32.50
C ASN A 222 -3.30 -23.25 -33.82
N LYS A 223 -2.47 -22.76 -34.75
CA LYS A 223 -2.15 -23.47 -36.01
C LYS A 223 -1.54 -24.85 -35.75
N LEU A 224 -0.61 -24.95 -34.80
CA LEU A 224 0.02 -26.22 -34.43
C LEU A 224 -0.96 -27.19 -33.77
N MET A 225 -1.84 -26.69 -32.90
CA MET A 225 -2.88 -27.50 -32.26
C MET A 225 -3.95 -27.97 -33.26
N ASP A 226 -4.24 -27.17 -34.29
CA ASP A 226 -5.16 -27.50 -35.40
C ASP A 226 -4.55 -28.42 -36.46
N GLY A 227 -3.27 -28.80 -36.32
CA GLY A 227 -2.57 -29.67 -37.26
C GLY A 227 -2.20 -29.02 -38.60
N LYS A 228 -2.10 -27.68 -38.65
CA LYS A 228 -1.72 -26.92 -39.86
C LYS A 228 -0.24 -26.58 -39.82
N TYR A 229 0.55 -27.18 -40.71
CA TYR A 229 2.01 -27.19 -40.62
C TYR A 229 2.74 -26.49 -41.79
N ASP A 230 2.01 -25.87 -42.70
CA ASP A 230 2.56 -25.42 -43.99
C ASP A 230 3.59 -24.28 -43.86
N ASP A 231 3.48 -23.44 -42.82
CA ASP A 231 4.26 -22.19 -42.70
C ASP A 231 5.08 -22.06 -41.39
N ILE A 232 5.36 -23.16 -40.69
CA ILE A 232 6.02 -23.14 -39.36
C ILE A 232 7.32 -22.32 -39.35
N SER A 233 8.17 -22.49 -40.37
CA SER A 233 9.44 -21.77 -40.49
C SER A 233 9.25 -20.25 -40.64
N SER A 234 8.24 -19.84 -41.41
CA SER A 234 7.88 -18.44 -41.62
C SER A 234 7.36 -17.82 -40.32
N ASP A 235 6.43 -18.50 -39.66
CA ASP A 235 5.83 -18.05 -38.39
C ASP A 235 6.91 -17.87 -37.29
N ILE A 236 7.85 -18.82 -37.17
CA ILE A 236 8.98 -18.74 -36.24
C ILE A 236 9.89 -17.55 -36.56
N SER A 237 10.20 -17.30 -37.84
CA SER A 237 11.02 -16.16 -38.26
C SER A 237 10.36 -14.81 -37.94
N ILE A 238 9.04 -14.72 -38.14
CA ILE A 238 8.26 -13.51 -37.83
C ILE A 238 8.27 -13.24 -36.33
N ILE A 239 8.05 -14.28 -35.50
CA ILE A 239 8.10 -14.17 -34.04
C ILE A 239 9.49 -13.71 -33.58
N GLU A 240 10.57 -14.30 -34.10
CA GLU A 240 11.93 -13.92 -33.71
C GLU A 240 12.25 -12.45 -34.06
N LYS A 241 11.84 -11.97 -35.24
CA LYS A 241 11.99 -10.56 -35.61
C LYS A 241 11.21 -9.63 -34.70
N LYS A 242 9.96 -10.00 -34.36
CA LYS A 242 9.11 -9.16 -33.51
C LYS A 242 9.62 -9.09 -32.06
N ILE A 243 10.23 -10.15 -31.54
CA ILE A 243 10.89 -10.12 -30.23
C ILE A 243 11.98 -9.04 -30.17
N ILE A 244 12.77 -8.87 -31.24
CA ILE A 244 13.83 -7.84 -31.29
C ILE A 244 13.20 -6.44 -31.16
N SER A 245 12.08 -6.19 -31.85
CA SER A 245 11.32 -4.94 -31.74
C SER A 245 10.80 -4.70 -30.33
N VAL A 246 10.25 -5.73 -29.68
CA VAL A 246 9.74 -5.62 -28.30
C VAL A 246 10.87 -5.32 -27.31
N ILE A 247 12.04 -5.95 -27.47
CA ILE A 247 13.21 -5.70 -26.61
C ILE A 247 13.70 -4.25 -26.78
N ALA A 248 13.64 -3.69 -27.99
CA ALA A 248 13.99 -2.29 -28.23
C ALA A 248 13.02 -1.33 -27.52
N ASP A 249 11.71 -1.58 -27.64
CA ASP A 249 10.67 -0.76 -27.01
C ASP A 249 10.69 -0.86 -25.48
N CYS A 250 11.04 -2.02 -24.92
CA CYS A 250 11.06 -2.25 -23.47
C CYS A 250 12.34 -1.76 -22.77
N LYS A 251 13.38 -1.36 -23.51
CA LYS A 251 14.63 -0.80 -22.94
C LYS A 251 14.52 0.68 -22.56
N TYR A 252 13.47 1.37 -23.01
CA TYR A 252 13.20 2.79 -22.76
C TYR A 252 11.88 2.99 -21.99
#